data_AF-A0A1S3Y6S3-F1
#
_entry.id   AF-A0A1S3Y6S3-F1
#
_cell.length_a   1.000
_cell.length_b   1.000
_cell.length_c   1.000
_cell.angle_alpha   90.00
_cell.angle_beta   90.00
_cell.angle_gamma   90.00
#
_symmetry.space_group_name_H-M   'P 1'
#
loop_
_entity.id
_entity.type
_entity.pdbx_description
1 polymer ?
#
loop_
_entity_poly.entity_id
_entity_poly.type
_entity_poly.pdbx_seq_one_letter_code
_entity_poly.pdbx_strand_id
1 'polypeptide(L)'
;WWKDLNFAEQFPYARDRLVECHFYTVGIYFEPQYSRAREMMTKVLTIYTVIDDTYDAYATYDELVPFTDAIDRCGCDISAIGSVLRSLRPTYQALVDLYTQIEEKFIREDKLDRLCYAKYEMKKLARAFFKEAEWLNAGYIPNCEDYMKNATVTTTCMMVATISLSFMEESIAKEAFEWMINEPLILKASSTINRLKGDCIGHNVSTTLYLIFSSHLFPGRRTLA
;
A
#
# COMPACT_ATOMS: atom_id res chain seq x y z
N TRP A 1 -4.65 17.07 9.19
CA TRP A 1 -4.87 15.78 8.50
C TRP A 1 -4.66 14.59 9.43
N TRP A 2 -3.43 14.23 9.83
CA TRP A 2 -3.19 13.03 10.66
C TRP A 2 -3.99 13.01 11.97
N LYS A 3 -4.02 14.14 12.68
CA LYS A 3 -4.83 14.29 13.90
C LYS A 3 -6.33 14.17 13.61
N ASP A 4 -6.78 14.64 12.45
CA ASP A 4 -8.20 14.61 12.05
C ASP A 4 -8.64 13.20 11.64
N LEU A 5 -7.71 12.36 11.16
CA LEU A 5 -7.93 10.92 10.98
C LEU A 5 -8.13 10.19 12.31
N ASN A 6 -7.79 10.83 13.44
CA ASN A 6 -7.81 10.24 14.77
C ASN A 6 -7.09 8.88 14.82
N PHE A 7 -5.86 8.86 14.24
CA PHE A 7 -5.19 7.62 13.85
C PHE A 7 -5.07 6.59 14.97
N ALA A 8 -4.65 7.02 16.16
CA ALA A 8 -4.43 6.12 17.29
C ALA A 8 -5.71 5.39 17.73
N GLU A 9 -6.88 6.01 17.55
CA GLU A 9 -8.16 5.41 17.90
C GLU A 9 -8.75 4.58 16.76
N GLN A 10 -8.62 5.07 15.51
CA GLN A 10 -9.18 4.39 14.34
C GLN A 10 -8.33 3.19 13.88
N PHE A 11 -7.01 3.25 14.08
CA PHE A 11 -6.04 2.27 13.60
C PHE A 11 -5.04 1.87 14.71
N PRO A 12 -5.51 1.41 15.89
CA PRO A 12 -4.62 1.09 17.02
C PRO A 12 -3.65 -0.07 16.72
N TYR A 13 -3.92 -0.86 15.68
CA TYR A 13 -3.09 -1.97 15.22
C TYR A 13 -2.01 -1.55 14.21
N ALA A 14 -2.20 -0.43 13.52
CA ALA A 14 -1.33 -0.01 12.43
C ALA A 14 -0.16 0.83 12.97
N ARG A 15 0.97 0.74 12.27
CA ARG A 15 2.19 1.49 12.60
C ARG A 15 1.98 2.97 12.27
N ASP A 16 2.16 3.86 13.24
CA ASP A 16 2.23 5.31 12.98
C ASP A 16 3.54 5.65 12.28
N ARG A 17 3.47 5.72 10.95
CA ARG A 17 4.62 6.01 10.08
C ARG A 17 4.55 7.37 9.41
N LEU A 18 3.73 8.32 9.89
CA LEU A 18 3.50 9.60 9.20
C LEU A 18 4.81 10.32 8.84
N VAL A 19 5.73 10.43 9.81
CA VAL A 19 7.02 11.13 9.62
C VAL A 19 7.92 10.40 8.62
N GLU A 20 7.93 9.07 8.67
CA GLU A 20 8.73 8.22 7.79
C GLU A 20 8.20 8.28 6.36
N CYS A 21 6.87 8.21 6.19
CA CYS A 21 6.18 8.41 4.92
C CYS A 21 6.50 9.80 4.36
N HIS A 22 6.45 10.86 5.18
CA HIS A 22 6.78 12.20 4.72
C HIS A 22 8.25 12.31 4.29
N PHE A 23 9.17 11.77 5.08
CA PHE A 23 10.59 11.72 4.75
C PHE A 23 10.83 10.99 3.41
N TYR A 24 10.14 9.87 3.19
CA TYR A 24 10.21 9.15 1.92
C TYR A 24 9.75 10.03 0.75
N THR A 25 8.66 10.80 0.89
CA THR A 25 8.18 11.69 -0.19
C THR A 25 9.16 12.80 -0.55
N VAL A 26 9.95 13.30 0.41
CA VAL A 26 11.02 14.27 0.13
C VAL A 26 12.09 13.67 -0.79
N GLY A 27 12.34 12.36 -0.68
CA GLY A 27 13.24 11.63 -1.58
C GLY A 27 12.70 11.44 -3.01
N ILE A 28 11.37 11.51 -3.20
CA ILE A 28 10.75 11.37 -4.53
C ILE A 28 10.88 12.67 -5.34
N TYR A 29 10.51 13.81 -4.74
CA TYR A 29 10.69 15.14 -5.33
C TYR A 29 10.94 16.16 -4.23
N PHE A 30 12.20 16.61 -4.09
CA PHE A 30 12.64 17.50 -3.01
C PHE A 30 12.42 18.99 -3.34
N GLU A 31 12.14 19.31 -4.60
CA GLU A 31 12.10 20.68 -5.09
C GLU A 31 10.91 21.45 -4.49
N PRO A 32 11.07 22.73 -4.09
CA PRO A 32 10.05 23.46 -3.35
C PRO A 32 8.67 23.53 -4.03
N GLN A 33 8.62 23.59 -5.36
CA GLN A 33 7.38 23.65 -6.12
C GLN A 33 6.47 22.44 -5.87
N TYR A 34 7.04 21.26 -5.62
CA TYR A 34 6.27 20.03 -5.38
C TYR A 34 5.76 19.88 -3.94
N SER A 35 5.69 20.96 -3.16
CA SER A 35 5.20 20.94 -1.77
C SER A 35 3.82 20.30 -1.62
N ARG A 36 2.87 20.64 -2.49
CA ARG A 36 1.52 20.07 -2.49
C ARG A 36 1.50 18.60 -2.91
N ALA A 37 2.36 18.22 -3.87
CA ALA A 37 2.53 16.83 -4.27
C ALA A 37 3.08 16.00 -3.10
N ARG A 38 4.07 16.53 -2.36
CA ARG A 38 4.63 15.85 -1.17
C ARG A 38 3.58 15.66 -0.09
N GLU A 39 2.78 16.69 0.18
CA GLU A 39 1.68 16.59 1.14
C GLU A 39 0.71 15.47 0.73
N MET A 40 0.24 15.46 -0.51
CA MET A 40 -0.72 14.45 -0.97
C MET A 40 -0.10 13.04 -0.97
N MET A 41 1.13 12.92 -1.45
CA MET A 41 1.84 11.63 -1.49
C MET A 41 2.13 11.09 -0.08
N THR A 42 2.34 11.97 0.90
CA THR A 42 2.51 11.57 2.31
C THR A 42 1.23 10.91 2.80
N LYS A 43 0.06 11.48 2.46
CA LYS A 43 -1.25 10.90 2.82
C LYS A 43 -1.45 9.55 2.16
N VAL A 44 -1.12 9.43 0.87
CA VAL A 44 -1.17 8.16 0.12
C VAL A 44 -0.34 7.09 0.82
N LEU A 45 0.96 7.33 1.03
CA LEU A 45 1.87 6.35 1.65
C LEU A 45 1.41 5.95 3.06
N THR A 46 0.89 6.90 3.82
CA THR A 46 0.41 6.65 5.18
C THR A 46 -0.81 5.73 5.18
N ILE A 47 -1.83 6.01 4.36
CA ILE A 47 -3.02 5.14 4.26
C ILE A 47 -2.65 3.76 3.70
N TYR A 48 -1.73 3.70 2.75
CA TYR A 48 -1.28 2.44 2.17
C TYR A 48 -0.53 1.58 3.19
N THR A 49 0.23 2.19 4.10
CA THR A 49 0.85 1.48 5.24
C THR A 49 -0.21 0.89 6.17
N VAL A 50 -1.31 1.60 6.43
CA VAL A 50 -2.44 1.05 7.20
C VAL A 50 -3.06 -0.14 6.49
N ILE A 51 -3.21 -0.06 5.17
CA ILE A 51 -3.76 -1.17 4.38
C ILE A 51 -2.82 -2.37 4.42
N ASP A 52 -1.50 -2.17 4.24
CA ASP A 52 -0.47 -3.20 4.42
C ASP A 52 -0.59 -3.90 5.78
N ASP A 53 -0.62 -3.13 6.87
CA ASP A 53 -0.82 -3.66 8.24
C ASP A 53 -2.16 -4.39 8.41
N THR A 54 -3.19 -3.97 7.68
CA THR A 54 -4.51 -4.60 7.68
C THR A 54 -4.45 -6.01 7.07
N TYR A 55 -3.75 -6.17 5.96
CA TYR A 55 -3.58 -7.46 5.28
C TYR A 55 -2.61 -8.39 6.01
N ASP A 56 -1.51 -7.85 6.53
CA ASP A 56 -0.40 -8.64 7.07
C ASP A 56 -0.62 -9.08 8.53
N ALA A 57 -1.21 -8.22 9.36
CA ALA A 57 -1.15 -8.39 10.82
C ALA A 57 -2.49 -8.27 11.56
N TYR A 58 -3.55 -7.71 10.95
CA TYR A 58 -4.79 -7.40 11.66
C TYR A 58 -6.00 -8.23 11.22
N ALA A 59 -6.37 -8.17 9.94
CA ALA A 59 -7.61 -8.77 9.47
C ALA A 59 -7.47 -10.29 9.34
N THR A 60 -8.56 -11.01 9.61
CA THR A 60 -8.64 -12.43 9.26
C THR A 60 -8.83 -12.62 7.76
N TYR A 61 -8.44 -13.79 7.23
CA TYR A 61 -8.63 -14.11 5.82
C TYR A 61 -10.08 -13.90 5.35
N ASP A 62 -11.06 -14.34 6.15
CA ASP A 62 -12.49 -14.20 5.84
C ASP A 62 -12.95 -12.74 5.81
N GLU A 63 -12.33 -11.86 6.62
CA GLU A 63 -12.59 -10.42 6.57
C GLU A 63 -11.93 -9.75 5.36
N LEU A 64 -10.77 -10.24 4.93
CA LEU A 64 -10.05 -9.73 3.76
C LEU A 64 -10.74 -10.04 2.44
N VAL A 65 -11.53 -11.12 2.35
CA VAL A 65 -12.30 -11.45 1.13
C VAL A 65 -13.23 -10.31 0.71
N PRO A 66 -14.23 -9.88 1.51
CA PRO A 66 -15.11 -8.79 1.13
C PRO A 66 -14.40 -7.42 1.11
N PHE A 67 -13.37 -7.23 1.92
CA PHE A 67 -12.57 -6.00 1.90
C PHE A 67 -11.84 -5.81 0.55
N THR A 68 -11.18 -6.86 0.07
CA THR A 68 -10.49 -6.86 -1.22
C THR A 68 -11.47 -6.69 -2.38
N ASP A 69 -12.60 -7.40 -2.34
CA ASP A 69 -13.64 -7.29 -3.37
C ASP A 69 -14.20 -5.86 -3.48
N ALA A 70 -14.42 -5.19 -2.34
CA ALA A 70 -14.86 -3.80 -2.29
C ALA A 70 -13.84 -2.82 -2.91
N ILE A 71 -12.53 -3.07 -2.76
CA ILE A 71 -11.49 -2.26 -3.40
C ILE A 71 -11.43 -2.56 -4.90
N ASP A 72 -11.40 -3.85 -5.28
CA ASP A 72 -11.17 -4.29 -6.65
C ASP A 72 -12.33 -3.96 -7.59
N ARG A 73 -13.58 -4.18 -7.17
CA ARG A 73 -14.75 -3.90 -8.01
C ARG A 73 -15.08 -2.42 -8.03
N CYS A 74 -15.28 -1.81 -6.87
CA CYS A 74 -15.81 -0.46 -6.77
C CYS A 74 -14.74 0.64 -6.91
N GLY A 75 -13.45 0.30 -6.87
CA GLY A 75 -12.38 1.26 -7.11
C GLY A 75 -12.32 2.36 -6.05
N CYS A 76 -12.39 1.95 -4.79
CA CYS A 76 -12.37 2.84 -3.60
C CYS A 76 -13.57 3.80 -3.58
N ASP A 77 -14.78 3.27 -3.73
CA ASP A 77 -16.02 4.06 -3.73
C ASP A 77 -16.86 3.76 -2.49
N ILE A 78 -17.47 4.79 -1.91
CA ILE A 78 -18.25 4.68 -0.67
C ILE A 78 -19.42 3.70 -0.79
N SER A 79 -19.95 3.47 -1.99
CA SER A 79 -21.05 2.54 -2.24
C SER A 79 -20.78 1.11 -1.74
N ALA A 80 -19.51 0.69 -1.65
CA ALA A 80 -19.14 -0.63 -1.17
C ALA A 80 -18.96 -0.71 0.35
N ILE A 81 -19.07 0.39 1.12
CA ILE A 81 -18.84 0.35 2.57
C ILE A 81 -19.81 -0.60 3.31
N GLY A 82 -20.99 -0.84 2.73
CA GLY A 82 -21.99 -1.77 3.26
C GLY A 82 -21.54 -3.23 3.22
N SER A 83 -20.71 -3.63 2.25
CA SER A 83 -20.17 -5.00 2.14
C SER A 83 -18.93 -5.22 3.01
N VAL A 84 -18.28 -4.15 3.48
CA VAL A 84 -17.11 -4.23 4.37
C VAL A 84 -17.54 -4.46 5.82
N LEU A 85 -16.88 -5.41 6.49
CA LEU A 85 -17.12 -5.69 7.91
C LEU A 85 -16.81 -4.48 8.78
N ARG A 86 -17.57 -4.33 9.88
CA ARG A 86 -17.48 -3.17 10.77
C ARG A 86 -16.06 -2.93 11.30
N SER A 87 -15.28 -3.98 11.55
CA SER A 87 -13.87 -3.93 11.95
C SER A 87 -12.97 -3.19 10.95
N LEU A 88 -13.23 -3.35 9.65
CA LEU A 88 -12.39 -2.80 8.56
C LEU A 88 -12.98 -1.53 7.91
N ARG A 89 -14.18 -1.10 8.33
CA ARG A 89 -14.81 0.11 7.81
C ARG A 89 -13.98 1.38 8.03
N PRO A 90 -13.32 1.60 9.18
CA PRO A 90 -12.42 2.76 9.33
C PRO A 90 -11.35 2.81 8.25
N THR A 91 -10.73 1.67 7.94
CA THR A 91 -9.67 1.56 6.93
C THR A 91 -10.19 1.78 5.53
N TYR A 92 -11.35 1.18 5.20
CA TYR A 92 -12.00 1.41 3.92
C TYR A 92 -12.43 2.88 3.76
N GLN A 93 -13.01 3.48 4.79
CA GLN A 93 -13.41 4.89 4.77
C GLN A 93 -12.21 5.80 4.55
N ALA A 94 -11.09 5.58 5.24
CA ALA A 94 -9.89 6.39 5.06
C ALA A 94 -9.31 6.27 3.63
N LEU A 95 -9.41 5.09 3.01
CA LEU A 95 -9.06 4.90 1.60
C LEU A 95 -10.01 5.67 0.66
N VAL A 96 -11.32 5.59 0.90
CA VAL A 96 -12.32 6.34 0.12
C VAL A 96 -12.08 7.85 0.25
N ASP A 97 -11.93 8.37 1.47
CA ASP A 97 -11.69 9.79 1.73
C ASP A 97 -10.41 10.30 1.08
N LEU A 98 -9.37 9.46 1.04
CA LEU A 98 -8.13 9.77 0.32
C LEU A 98 -8.39 9.89 -1.19
N TYR A 99 -9.09 8.92 -1.79
CA TYR A 99 -9.38 8.95 -3.22
C TYR A 99 -10.32 10.08 -3.62
N THR A 100 -11.29 10.43 -2.78
CA THR A 100 -12.13 11.63 -2.96
C THR A 100 -11.28 12.90 -2.94
N GLN A 101 -10.34 13.04 -1.99
CA GLN A 101 -9.42 14.20 -1.96
C GLN A 101 -8.53 14.27 -3.22
N ILE A 102 -8.05 13.13 -3.72
CA ILE A 102 -7.27 13.06 -4.96
C ILE A 102 -8.12 13.47 -6.16
N GLU A 103 -9.33 12.95 -6.26
CA GLU A 103 -10.29 13.27 -7.32
C GLU A 103 -10.61 14.76 -7.34
N GLU A 104 -10.98 15.35 -6.20
CA GLU A 104 -11.22 16.78 -6.09
C GLU A 104 -10.01 17.63 -6.50
N LYS A 105 -8.79 17.20 -6.13
CA LYS A 105 -7.55 17.86 -6.55
C LYS A 105 -7.39 17.80 -8.06
N PHE A 106 -7.59 16.63 -8.66
CA PHE A 106 -7.45 16.47 -10.10
C PHE A 106 -8.52 17.20 -10.89
N ILE A 107 -9.75 17.31 -10.39
CA ILE A 107 -10.79 18.16 -11.00
C ILE A 107 -10.35 19.63 -11.02
N ARG A 108 -9.82 20.15 -9.90
CA ARG A 108 -9.35 21.55 -9.81
C ARG A 108 -8.16 21.85 -10.72
N GLU A 109 -7.37 20.84 -11.06
CA GLU A 109 -6.14 20.97 -11.85
C GLU A 109 -6.31 20.52 -13.30
N ASP A 110 -7.53 20.17 -13.74
CA ASP A 110 -7.83 19.62 -15.07
C ASP A 110 -6.98 18.37 -15.40
N LYS A 111 -6.88 17.46 -14.43
CA LYS A 111 -6.05 16.24 -14.45
C LYS A 111 -6.83 14.98 -14.09
N LEU A 112 -8.16 15.00 -14.23
CA LEU A 112 -9.05 13.93 -13.78
C LEU A 112 -8.77 12.59 -14.49
N ASP A 113 -8.26 12.65 -15.72
CA ASP A 113 -7.80 11.48 -16.48
C ASP A 113 -6.72 10.67 -15.74
N ARG A 114 -5.93 11.32 -14.88
CA ARG A 114 -4.86 10.67 -14.10
C ARG A 114 -5.40 9.77 -12.98
N LEU A 115 -6.64 10.01 -12.51
CA LEU A 115 -7.26 9.25 -11.41
C LEU A 115 -7.37 7.76 -11.73
N CYS A 116 -7.59 7.41 -13.00
CA CYS A 116 -7.76 6.02 -13.42
C CYS A 116 -6.49 5.18 -13.16
N TYR A 117 -5.31 5.76 -13.34
CA TYR A 117 -4.03 5.09 -13.10
C TYR A 117 -3.79 4.87 -11.60
N ALA A 118 -4.10 5.86 -10.76
CA ALA A 118 -4.02 5.73 -9.32
C ALA A 118 -4.96 4.63 -8.79
N LYS A 119 -6.22 4.58 -9.29
CA LYS A 119 -7.18 3.52 -8.93
C LYS A 119 -6.72 2.15 -9.46
N TYR A 120 -6.15 2.10 -10.66
CA TYR A 120 -5.61 0.86 -11.24
C TYR A 120 -4.53 0.24 -10.35
N GLU A 121 -3.55 1.04 -9.90
CA GLU A 121 -2.47 0.57 -9.04
C GLU A 121 -2.97 0.10 -7.66
N MET A 122 -3.96 0.76 -7.07
CA MET A 122 -4.55 0.30 -5.80
C MET A 122 -5.28 -1.04 -5.95
N LYS A 123 -6.06 -1.21 -7.03
CA LYS A 123 -6.70 -2.50 -7.31
C LYS A 123 -5.67 -3.61 -7.49
N LYS A 124 -4.61 -3.31 -8.24
CA LYS A 124 -3.48 -4.24 -8.45
C LYS A 124 -2.81 -4.61 -7.13
N LEU A 125 -2.55 -3.62 -6.27
CA LEU A 125 -1.91 -3.84 -4.98
C LEU A 125 -2.80 -4.64 -4.02
N ALA A 126 -4.10 -4.31 -3.93
CA ALA A 126 -5.05 -5.04 -3.08
C ALA A 126 -5.14 -6.53 -3.45
N ARG A 127 -5.17 -6.85 -4.76
CA ARG A 127 -5.11 -8.24 -5.23
C ARG A 127 -3.81 -8.94 -4.84
N ALA A 128 -2.69 -8.24 -4.91
CA ALA A 128 -1.39 -8.80 -4.56
C ALA A 128 -1.23 -9.04 -3.05
N PHE A 129 -1.70 -8.12 -2.20
CA PHE A 129 -1.76 -8.34 -0.75
C PHE A 129 -2.71 -9.49 -0.39
N PHE A 130 -3.87 -9.55 -1.03
CA PHE A 130 -4.79 -10.67 -0.83
C PHE A 130 -4.16 -12.00 -1.24
N LYS A 131 -3.32 -12.02 -2.28
CA LYS A 131 -2.60 -13.22 -2.72
C LYS A 131 -1.61 -13.73 -1.67
N GLU A 132 -0.91 -12.84 -0.98
CA GLU A 132 -0.05 -13.19 0.15
C GLU A 132 -0.87 -13.76 1.31
N ALA A 133 -2.02 -13.14 1.64
CA ALA A 133 -2.93 -13.66 2.64
C ALA A 133 -3.52 -15.05 2.28
N GLU A 134 -3.82 -15.30 1.00
CA GLU A 134 -4.24 -16.62 0.50
C GLU A 134 -3.16 -17.67 0.74
N TRP A 135 -1.91 -17.36 0.41
CA TRP A 135 -0.78 -18.27 0.63
C TRP A 135 -0.59 -18.58 2.12
N LEU A 136 -0.64 -17.55 2.97
CA LEU A 136 -0.53 -17.70 4.41
C LEU A 136 -1.66 -18.57 4.97
N ASN A 137 -2.92 -18.29 4.60
CA ASN A 137 -4.09 -19.04 5.05
C ASN A 137 -4.07 -20.51 4.60
N ALA A 138 -3.55 -20.79 3.40
CA ALA A 138 -3.40 -22.14 2.90
C ALA A 138 -2.17 -22.88 3.46
N GLY A 139 -1.30 -22.21 4.21
CA GLY A 139 0.01 -22.74 4.60
C GLY A 139 0.90 -23.06 3.39
N TYR A 140 0.67 -22.38 2.26
CA TYR A 140 1.38 -22.59 1.02
C TYR A 140 2.63 -21.72 0.97
N ILE A 141 3.79 -22.34 0.70
CA ILE A 141 5.05 -21.64 0.49
C ILE A 141 5.30 -21.57 -1.02
N PRO A 142 5.21 -20.38 -1.65
CA PRO A 142 5.50 -20.22 -3.06
C PRO A 142 6.98 -20.52 -3.36
N ASN A 143 7.26 -20.99 -4.57
CA ASN A 143 8.64 -20.98 -5.07
C ASN A 143 9.10 -19.53 -5.31
N CYS A 144 10.41 -19.32 -5.45
CA CYS A 144 10.97 -17.97 -5.61
C CYS A 144 10.40 -17.22 -6.82
N GLU A 145 10.11 -17.89 -7.94
CA GLU A 145 9.60 -17.24 -9.14
C GLU A 145 8.18 -16.71 -8.92
N ASP A 146 7.30 -17.54 -8.36
CA ASP A 146 5.91 -17.17 -8.08
C ASP A 146 5.81 -16.14 -6.95
N TYR A 147 6.65 -16.27 -5.92
CA TYR A 147 6.81 -15.24 -4.89
C TYR A 147 7.19 -13.90 -5.50
N MET A 148 8.27 -13.85 -6.30
CA MET A 148 8.78 -12.58 -6.83
C MET A 148 7.79 -11.90 -7.79
N LYS A 149 6.98 -12.66 -8.54
CA LYS A 149 5.89 -12.08 -9.37
C LYS A 149 4.91 -11.27 -8.53
N ASN A 150 4.55 -11.74 -7.33
CA ASN A 150 3.64 -11.02 -6.43
C ASN A 150 4.38 -9.96 -5.60
N ALA A 151 5.54 -10.32 -5.05
CA ALA A 151 6.30 -9.51 -4.11
C ALA A 151 6.85 -8.21 -4.73
N THR A 152 7.07 -8.19 -6.05
CA THR A 152 7.41 -6.98 -6.82
C THR A 152 6.24 -6.02 -6.96
N VAL A 153 4.99 -6.47 -6.78
CA VAL A 153 3.82 -5.60 -6.69
C VAL A 153 3.64 -5.10 -5.26
N THR A 154 3.70 -5.99 -4.27
CA THR A 154 3.49 -5.65 -2.84
C THR A 154 4.59 -4.78 -2.25
N THR A 155 5.76 -4.67 -2.90
CA THR A 155 6.77 -3.64 -2.55
C THR A 155 6.33 -2.21 -2.83
N THR A 156 5.22 -2.01 -3.54
CA THR A 156 4.58 -0.73 -3.85
C THR A 156 5.35 0.23 -4.76
N CYS A 157 6.58 -0.08 -5.19
CA CYS A 157 7.39 0.80 -6.05
C CYS A 157 6.66 1.26 -7.32
N MET A 158 5.94 0.34 -7.98
CA MET A 158 5.14 0.64 -9.18
C MET A 158 4.06 1.69 -8.88
N MET A 159 3.29 1.45 -7.82
CA MET A 159 2.25 2.35 -7.35
C MET A 159 2.82 3.73 -6.98
N VAL A 160 3.90 3.75 -6.20
CA VAL A 160 4.58 4.98 -5.80
C VAL A 160 4.97 5.78 -7.02
N ALA A 161 5.60 5.16 -8.02
CA ALA A 161 6.06 5.85 -9.20
C ALA A 161 4.91 6.39 -10.05
N THR A 162 3.86 5.60 -10.26
CA THR A 162 2.65 6.02 -11.02
C THR A 162 1.94 7.18 -10.33
N ILE A 163 1.65 7.08 -9.03
CA ILE A 163 0.94 8.15 -8.29
C ILE A 163 1.80 9.41 -8.16
N SER A 164 3.11 9.25 -7.99
CA SER A 164 4.05 10.38 -7.95
C SER A 164 3.98 11.20 -9.23
N LEU A 165 3.99 10.53 -10.39
CA LEU A 165 3.85 11.17 -11.70
C LEU A 165 2.50 11.87 -11.84
N SER A 166 1.43 11.28 -11.28
CA SER A 166 0.09 11.88 -11.32
C SER A 166 0.02 13.23 -10.60
N PHE A 167 0.77 13.41 -9.51
CA PHE A 167 0.80 14.65 -8.73
C PHE A 167 1.75 15.73 -9.25
N MET A 168 2.56 15.45 -10.27
CA MET A 168 3.44 16.47 -10.87
C MET A 168 2.62 17.60 -11.50
N GLU A 169 3.14 18.82 -11.38
CA GLU A 169 2.48 20.04 -11.86
C GLU A 169 2.45 20.07 -13.39
N GLU A 170 3.48 19.53 -14.02
CA GLU A 170 3.68 19.43 -15.45
C GLU A 170 2.57 18.65 -16.16
N SER A 171 2.36 18.99 -17.43
CA SER A 171 1.56 18.19 -18.33
C SER A 171 2.32 16.92 -18.68
N ILE A 172 1.85 15.78 -18.19
CA ILE A 172 2.39 14.46 -18.50
C ILE A 172 1.51 13.81 -19.55
N ALA A 173 2.13 13.30 -20.62
CA ALA A 173 1.42 12.63 -21.69
C ALA A 173 0.81 11.29 -21.20
N LYS A 174 -0.35 10.92 -21.74
CA LYS A 174 -1.05 9.68 -21.39
C LYS A 174 -0.18 8.44 -21.64
N GLU A 175 0.61 8.49 -22.69
CA GLU A 175 1.56 7.45 -23.10
C GLU A 175 2.61 7.18 -22.02
N ALA A 176 2.98 8.19 -21.21
CA ALA A 176 3.89 7.99 -20.09
C ALA A 176 3.23 7.13 -19.01
N PHE A 177 1.96 7.37 -18.67
CA PHE A 177 1.23 6.53 -17.72
C PHE A 177 1.00 5.12 -18.26
N GLU A 178 0.67 4.99 -19.55
CA GLU A 178 0.53 3.69 -20.22
C GLU A 178 1.86 2.92 -20.21
N TRP A 179 2.98 3.59 -20.44
CA TRP A 179 4.31 2.99 -20.32
C TRP A 179 4.59 2.52 -18.90
N MET A 180 4.25 3.32 -17.87
CA MET A 180 4.44 2.97 -16.45
C MET A 180 3.66 1.72 -16.04
N ILE A 181 2.36 1.65 -16.36
CA ILE A 181 1.51 0.50 -15.98
C ILE A 181 1.86 -0.79 -16.75
N ASN A 182 2.54 -0.66 -17.89
CA ASN A 182 3.11 -1.79 -18.64
C ASN A 182 4.46 -2.27 -18.07
N GLU A 183 4.83 -1.78 -16.89
CA GLU A 183 5.92 -2.31 -16.09
C GLU A 183 7.29 -2.28 -16.79
N PRO A 184 7.83 -1.08 -17.08
CA PRO A 184 9.09 -0.95 -17.77
C PRO A 184 10.23 -1.51 -16.91
N LEU A 185 11.31 -1.94 -17.58
CA LEU A 185 12.44 -2.63 -16.96
C LEU A 185 13.01 -1.87 -15.75
N ILE A 186 13.05 -0.54 -15.80
CA ILE A 186 13.54 0.30 -14.70
C ILE A 186 12.71 0.12 -13.43
N LEU A 187 11.38 0.05 -13.53
CA LEU A 187 10.53 -0.12 -12.37
C LEU A 187 10.50 -1.58 -11.90
N LYS A 188 10.57 -2.56 -12.81
CA LYS A 188 10.73 -3.97 -12.45
C LYS A 188 12.01 -4.21 -11.66
N ALA A 189 13.12 -3.64 -12.13
CA ALA A 189 14.40 -3.71 -11.45
C ALA A 189 14.36 -3.00 -10.09
N SER A 190 13.79 -1.79 -10.03
CA SER A 190 13.64 -1.04 -8.77
C SER A 190 12.79 -1.79 -7.74
N SER A 191 11.66 -2.36 -8.19
CA SER A 191 10.77 -3.18 -7.35
C SER A 191 11.47 -4.43 -6.84
N THR A 192 12.24 -5.11 -7.69
CA THR A 192 13.04 -6.28 -7.32
C THR A 192 14.09 -5.94 -6.28
N ILE A 193 14.86 -4.87 -6.49
CA ILE A 193 15.89 -4.41 -5.54
C ILE A 193 15.24 -4.05 -4.21
N ASN A 194 14.15 -3.28 -4.23
CA ASN A 194 13.48 -2.83 -3.01
C ASN A 194 12.89 -4.01 -2.24
N ARG A 195 12.26 -4.97 -2.94
CA ARG A 195 11.74 -6.20 -2.34
C ARG A 195 12.85 -7.01 -1.69
N LEU A 196 13.90 -7.36 -2.44
CA LEU A 196 15.01 -8.17 -1.90
C LEU A 196 15.71 -7.47 -0.74
N LYS A 197 15.91 -6.14 -0.80
CA LYS A 197 16.47 -5.37 0.32
C LYS A 197 15.56 -5.42 1.54
N GLY A 198 14.25 -5.23 1.33
CA GLY A 198 13.24 -5.34 2.38
C GLY A 198 13.26 -6.72 3.04
N ASP A 199 13.27 -7.78 2.24
CA ASP A 199 13.26 -9.16 2.72
C ASP A 199 14.56 -9.50 3.47
N CYS A 200 15.73 -9.06 3.01
CA CYS A 200 17.00 -9.22 3.73
C CYS A 200 16.96 -8.55 5.11
N ILE A 201 16.38 -7.35 5.22
CA ILE A 201 16.27 -6.62 6.50
C ILE A 201 15.22 -7.30 7.40
N GLY A 202 14.04 -7.60 6.85
CA GLY A 202 12.93 -8.24 7.58
C GLY A 202 13.29 -9.62 8.10
N HIS A 203 13.93 -10.45 7.28
CA HIS A 203 14.38 -11.79 7.68
C HIS A 203 15.38 -11.74 8.85
N ASN A 204 16.29 -10.76 8.85
CA ASN A 204 17.24 -10.57 9.94
C ASN A 204 16.53 -10.17 11.25
N VAL A 205 15.49 -9.34 11.18
CA VAL A 205 14.69 -8.94 12.36
C VAL A 205 13.90 -10.13 12.90
N SER A 206 13.20 -10.88 12.05
CA SER A 206 12.43 -12.07 12.44
C SER A 206 13.32 -13.17 13.01
N THR A 207 14.51 -13.38 12.43
CA THR A 207 15.49 -14.35 12.93
C THR A 207 16.09 -13.91 14.27
N THR A 208 16.39 -12.61 14.44
CA THR A 208 16.91 -12.07 15.70
C THR A 208 15.87 -12.15 16.82
N LEU A 209 14.61 -11.83 16.54
CA LEU A 209 13.51 -12.00 17.50
C LEU A 209 13.28 -13.48 17.82
N TYR A 210 13.32 -14.38 16.83
CA TYR A 210 13.25 -15.83 17.08
C TYR A 210 14.40 -16.31 17.97
N LEU A 211 15.62 -15.83 17.78
CA LEU A 211 16.76 -16.18 18.64
C LEU A 211 16.62 -15.63 20.07
N ILE A 212 16.08 -14.41 20.23
CA ILE A 212 15.79 -13.81 21.54
C ILE A 212 14.68 -14.59 22.26
N PHE A 213 13.56 -14.87 21.58
CA PHE A 213 12.43 -15.59 22.17
C PHE A 213 12.66 -17.10 22.34
N SER A 214 13.49 -17.74 21.51
CA SER A 214 13.90 -19.14 21.73
C SER A 214 14.89 -19.29 22.89
N SER A 215 15.57 -18.20 23.30
CA SER A 215 16.41 -18.18 24.49
C SER A 215 15.64 -17.93 25.81
N HIS A 216 14.36 -17.54 25.75
CA HIS A 216 13.48 -17.34 26.91
C HIS A 216 12.15 -18.12 26.72
N LEU A 217 12.10 -19.31 27.33
CA LEU A 217 10.95 -20.24 27.40
C LEU A 217 9.57 -19.55 27.51
N PHE A 218 8.75 -19.63 26.45
CA PHE A 218 7.29 -19.79 26.53
C PHE A 218 6.77 -20.56 25.30
N PRO A 219 6.12 -21.73 25.47
CA PRO A 219 5.54 -22.48 24.37
C PRO A 219 4.16 -21.92 24.01
N GLY A 220 3.90 -21.61 22.74
CA GLY A 220 2.50 -21.59 22.26
C GLY A 220 2.01 -20.47 21.35
N ARG A 221 2.86 -19.68 20.68
CA ARG A 221 2.40 -18.88 19.53
C ARG A 221 3.35 -19.04 18.35
N ARG A 222 2.87 -19.71 17.30
CA ARG A 222 3.51 -19.70 15.99
C ARG A 222 3.08 -18.42 15.29
N THR A 223 4.00 -17.48 15.18
CA THR A 223 3.99 -16.42 14.17
C THR A 223 5.35 -16.48 13.49
N LEU A 224 5.38 -16.95 12.24
CA LEU A 224 6.55 -16.88 11.37
C LEU A 224 6.08 -16.98 9.91
N ALA A 225 6.17 -15.88 9.16
CA ALA A 225 7.19 -15.61 8.14
C ALA A 225 6.71 -14.47 7.25
#